data_AF-A0A2M7XTN4-F1
#
_entry.id   AF-A0A2M7XTN4-F1
#
_cell.length_a   1.000
_cell.length_b   1.000
_cell.length_c   1.000
_cell.angle_alpha   90.00
_cell.angle_beta   90.00
_cell.angle_gamma   90.00
#
_symmetry.space_group_name_H-M   'P 1'
#
loop_
_entity.id
_entity.type
_entity.pdbx_description
1 polymer ?
#
loop_
_entity_poly.entity_id
_entity_poly.type
_entity_poly.pdbx_seq_one_letter_code
_entity_poly.pdbx_strand_id
1 'polypeptide(L)'
;CHSVHSLPPERPDSFAPFMRVETKNSQLCMKCHEGQTKSNVNHPIHVAQGTANRMPPDTRWGDGNKVECMTCHPIHENQKVQLVEGKNRTALCSACHADQFEISLTDHDLTVSHPYEKTVNGLTFQEQDICASCHVTHEGEGKFMWALDIKDTKSLNAYCLECHSTTGLAKAKAFKHEGHLINGIKFEKAIPELAITAGEELKCVSCHDPHRWEHQGKRNLTAANEEGTAVSSFLRLPDDANGSLCTTCHSEKQTVVNSDHSIQRGGFKTYFANAGNSQQQQSQCSVCHATHKAGFAVSAGKGSPDKIADVCQGCHNDALSPTTVGHADHPMDIPFDSKSKLPGRLVGKQTLLSCNTCHDPHDWGTVKSSSSTADMQGDDENSFLRVSNFPEPGLCFDCHSEQKTILMTDHDLSEPGKSACSMCHTPHNASAQAGILARWEDDAPGATYNEKHCFTCHKSDGIAAGNIPVAFQHPHQYGTVTTMVRNIGSWTDFPLFTATGPAETFGYIDCFTCHNPHKWSFDERLQVPKTENDEGTRLTSFLREPSEKTLCSDCHGESALWKYNYYHDPLKRKRY
;
A
#
# COMPACT_ATOMS: atom_id res chain seq x y z
N CYS A 1 39.38 -44.82 -36.27
CA CYS A 1 39.92 -44.34 -37.56
C CYS A 1 41.40 -44.73 -37.67
N HIS A 2 41.70 -45.46 -38.74
CA HIS A 2 42.95 -45.85 -39.41
C HIS A 2 44.29 -45.84 -38.66
N SER A 3 44.98 -46.97 -38.79
CA SER A 3 46.31 -47.38 -38.31
C SER A 3 47.51 -46.49 -38.72
N VAL A 4 47.28 -45.31 -39.30
CA VAL A 4 48.32 -44.32 -39.60
C VAL A 4 48.74 -43.53 -38.33
N HIS A 5 48.00 -43.69 -37.23
CA HIS A 5 48.19 -42.96 -35.98
C HIS A 5 48.79 -43.78 -34.82
N SER A 6 49.17 -45.05 -35.06
CA SER A 6 49.45 -46.02 -33.98
C SER A 6 50.94 -46.30 -33.71
N LEU A 7 51.88 -45.73 -34.49
CA LEU A 7 53.31 -45.94 -34.30
C LEU A 7 54.05 -44.61 -34.00
N PRO A 8 55.00 -44.59 -33.05
CA PRO A 8 55.89 -43.46 -32.84
C PRO A 8 56.84 -43.30 -34.04
N PRO A 9 57.30 -42.07 -34.36
CA PRO A 9 58.23 -41.88 -35.46
C PRO A 9 59.56 -42.59 -35.16
N GLU A 10 60.04 -43.43 -36.09
CA GLU A 10 61.30 -44.16 -35.94
C GLU A 10 62.55 -43.27 -36.10
N ARG A 11 62.41 -41.97 -36.42
CA ARG A 11 63.53 -41.05 -36.60
C ARG A 11 63.32 -39.73 -35.84
N PRO A 12 64.34 -39.21 -35.12
CA PRO A 12 64.24 -37.97 -34.35
C PRO A 12 63.97 -36.72 -35.20
N ASP A 13 64.24 -36.78 -36.52
CA ASP A 13 64.28 -35.60 -37.40
C ASP A 13 63.13 -35.57 -38.43
N SER A 14 62.14 -36.48 -38.36
CA SER A 14 61.02 -36.46 -39.30
C SER A 14 59.96 -35.45 -38.86
N PHE A 15 59.77 -34.37 -39.63
CA PHE A 15 58.59 -33.51 -39.53
C PHE A 15 57.35 -34.35 -39.90
N ALA A 16 56.56 -34.76 -38.92
CA ALA A 16 55.21 -35.20 -39.19
C ALA A 16 54.40 -33.96 -39.60
N PRO A 17 53.78 -33.90 -40.79
CA PRO A 17 52.98 -32.74 -41.22
C PRO A 17 51.65 -32.59 -40.46
N PHE A 18 51.46 -33.36 -39.38
CA PHE A 18 50.24 -33.45 -38.61
C PHE A 18 50.50 -33.12 -37.14
N MET A 19 49.74 -32.18 -36.61
CA MET A 19 49.69 -31.89 -35.19
C MET A 19 49.05 -33.08 -34.46
N ARG A 20 49.81 -33.78 -33.61
CA ARG A 20 49.29 -34.83 -32.72
C ARG A 20 49.02 -34.22 -31.36
N VAL A 21 47.76 -34.02 -31.03
CA VAL A 21 47.31 -33.51 -29.73
C VAL A 21 46.15 -34.38 -29.28
N GLU A 22 46.06 -34.61 -27.98
CA GLU A 22 44.86 -35.23 -27.45
C GLU A 22 43.65 -34.32 -27.76
N THR A 23 42.55 -34.93 -28.19
CA THR A 23 41.31 -34.19 -28.41
C THR A 23 40.55 -33.98 -27.10
N LYS A 24 40.92 -34.70 -26.03
CA LYS A 24 40.36 -34.54 -24.69
C LYS A 24 40.58 -33.13 -24.15
N ASN A 25 39.67 -32.69 -23.28
CA ASN A 25 39.69 -31.37 -22.66
C ASN A 25 39.75 -30.23 -23.68
N SER A 26 39.19 -30.42 -24.89
CA SER A 26 39.23 -29.45 -25.99
C SER A 26 40.64 -29.00 -26.42
N GLN A 27 41.72 -29.71 -26.06
CA GLN A 27 43.09 -29.22 -26.26
C GLN A 27 43.43 -28.93 -27.72
N LEU A 28 42.93 -29.77 -28.63
CA LEU A 28 43.09 -29.54 -30.07
C LEU A 28 42.46 -28.21 -30.51
N CYS A 29 41.23 -27.92 -30.06
CA CYS A 29 40.49 -26.73 -30.44
C CYS A 29 41.13 -25.46 -29.86
N MET A 30 41.52 -25.50 -28.59
CA MET A 30 42.07 -24.34 -27.88
C MET A 30 43.44 -23.89 -28.39
N LYS A 31 44.19 -24.77 -29.07
CA LYS A 31 45.45 -24.37 -29.73
C LYS A 31 45.27 -23.33 -30.82
N CYS A 32 44.09 -23.27 -31.43
CA CYS A 32 43.77 -22.29 -32.47
C CYS A 32 42.68 -21.30 -32.03
N HIS A 33 41.81 -21.70 -31.09
CA HIS A 33 40.65 -20.92 -30.65
C HIS A 33 40.72 -20.55 -29.16
N GLU A 34 41.90 -20.19 -28.65
CA GLU A 34 42.09 -19.83 -27.24
C GLU A 34 41.10 -18.75 -26.78
N GLY A 35 40.82 -17.75 -27.62
CA GLY A 35 39.86 -16.68 -27.33
C GLY A 35 38.41 -17.15 -27.11
N GLN A 36 38.03 -18.32 -27.61
CA GLN A 36 36.69 -18.91 -27.46
C GLN A 36 36.45 -19.56 -26.10
N THR A 37 37.42 -19.47 -25.18
CA THR A 37 37.32 -20.01 -23.81
C THR A 37 37.19 -18.92 -22.74
N LYS A 38 37.18 -17.64 -23.15
CA LYS A 38 37.09 -16.51 -22.23
C LYS A 38 35.78 -16.59 -21.44
N SER A 39 35.90 -16.67 -20.12
CA SER A 39 34.77 -16.80 -19.19
C SER A 39 33.82 -15.60 -19.29
N ASN A 40 32.54 -15.84 -19.02
CA ASN A 40 31.42 -14.88 -19.03
C ASN A 40 30.98 -14.33 -20.40
N VAL A 41 31.87 -14.34 -21.40
CA VAL A 41 31.58 -13.89 -22.77
C VAL A 41 31.38 -15.06 -23.75
N ASN A 42 31.88 -16.24 -23.40
CA ASN A 42 31.63 -17.50 -24.13
C ASN A 42 30.99 -18.53 -23.21
N HIS A 43 30.29 -19.51 -23.78
CA HIS A 43 29.70 -20.61 -23.02
C HIS A 43 30.80 -21.39 -22.27
N PRO A 44 30.64 -21.63 -20.97
CA PRO A 44 31.66 -22.30 -20.19
C PRO A 44 31.87 -23.75 -20.66
N ILE A 45 33.14 -24.15 -20.75
CA ILE A 45 33.57 -25.53 -20.99
C ILE A 45 34.30 -26.07 -19.76
N HIS A 46 34.52 -27.38 -19.72
CA HIS A 46 35.10 -28.12 -18.58
C HIS A 46 34.27 -28.05 -17.29
N VAL A 47 33.00 -27.66 -17.41
CA VAL A 47 32.00 -27.71 -16.35
C VAL A 47 31.25 -29.03 -16.43
N ALA A 48 31.06 -29.69 -15.29
CA ALA A 48 30.30 -30.93 -15.23
C ALA A 48 28.82 -30.65 -15.54
N GLN A 49 28.22 -31.47 -16.39
CA GLN A 49 26.80 -31.40 -16.68
C GLN A 49 25.95 -31.81 -15.45
N GLY A 50 24.81 -31.16 -15.26
CA GLY A 50 23.87 -31.47 -14.18
C GLY A 50 23.06 -32.74 -14.46
N THR A 51 22.39 -33.28 -13.45
CA THR A 51 21.59 -34.52 -13.56
C THR A 51 20.36 -34.40 -14.47
N ALA A 52 19.95 -33.18 -14.82
CA ALA A 52 18.76 -32.90 -15.64
C ALA A 52 19.02 -32.89 -17.16
N ASN A 53 20.23 -33.22 -17.60
CA ASN A 53 20.60 -33.21 -19.01
C ASN A 53 19.88 -34.28 -19.84
N ARG A 54 19.39 -33.88 -21.01
CA ARG A 54 18.62 -34.67 -21.99
C ARG A 54 19.32 -34.75 -23.35
N MET A 55 20.59 -34.38 -23.43
CA MET A 55 21.39 -34.54 -24.64
C MET A 55 21.41 -36.01 -25.11
N PRO A 56 21.50 -36.26 -26.42
CA PRO A 56 21.52 -37.63 -26.97
C PRO A 56 22.55 -38.55 -26.30
N PRO A 57 22.29 -39.85 -26.13
CA PRO A 57 23.23 -40.78 -25.49
C PRO A 57 24.60 -40.91 -26.18
N ASP A 58 24.67 -40.61 -27.47
CA ASP A 58 25.89 -40.61 -28.29
C ASP A 58 26.65 -39.27 -28.26
N THR A 59 26.17 -38.30 -27.47
CA THR A 59 26.84 -37.01 -27.27
C THR A 59 28.24 -37.22 -26.69
N ARG A 60 29.22 -36.53 -27.27
CA ARG A 60 30.60 -36.60 -26.81
C ARG A 60 30.80 -35.71 -25.59
N TRP A 61 31.27 -36.32 -24.50
CA TRP A 61 31.63 -35.64 -23.25
C TRP A 61 33.12 -35.72 -22.98
N GLY A 62 33.61 -34.75 -22.20
CA GLY A 62 34.94 -34.76 -21.61
C GLY A 62 35.06 -35.68 -20.40
N ASP A 63 36.27 -35.73 -19.83
CA ASP A 63 36.54 -36.52 -18.63
C ASP A 63 35.63 -36.08 -17.47
N GLY A 64 34.97 -37.03 -16.81
CA GLY A 64 34.01 -36.75 -15.74
C GLY A 64 32.70 -36.11 -16.21
N ASN A 65 32.27 -36.38 -17.45
CA ASN A 65 31.04 -35.84 -18.05
C ASN A 65 31.01 -34.30 -18.14
N LYS A 66 32.18 -33.71 -18.44
CA LYS A 66 32.30 -32.27 -18.61
C LYS A 66 31.95 -31.84 -20.03
N VAL A 67 31.35 -30.65 -20.16
CA VAL A 67 31.09 -30.02 -21.46
C VAL A 67 32.42 -29.69 -22.15
N GLU A 68 32.56 -30.03 -23.43
CA GLU A 68 33.71 -29.70 -24.28
C GLU A 68 33.25 -29.09 -25.62
N CYS A 69 34.17 -28.55 -26.42
CA CYS A 69 33.83 -27.97 -27.72
C CYS A 69 33.11 -28.96 -28.63
N MET A 70 33.53 -30.23 -28.59
CA MET A 70 32.95 -31.31 -29.41
C MET A 70 31.64 -31.87 -28.85
N THR A 71 31.21 -31.42 -27.67
CA THR A 71 29.86 -31.70 -27.16
C THR A 71 28.81 -31.02 -28.06
N CYS A 72 29.12 -29.84 -28.58
CA CYS A 72 28.24 -29.09 -29.49
C CYS A 72 28.74 -29.10 -30.94
N HIS A 73 30.06 -29.16 -31.18
CA HIS A 73 30.67 -29.18 -32.51
C HIS A 73 31.29 -30.56 -32.83
N PRO A 74 30.48 -31.59 -33.11
CA PRO A 74 31.00 -32.89 -33.52
C PRO A 74 31.77 -32.75 -34.84
N ILE A 75 33.00 -33.27 -34.87
CA ILE A 75 33.90 -33.16 -36.04
C ILE A 75 33.84 -34.38 -36.96
N HIS A 76 33.00 -35.38 -36.65
CA HIS A 76 32.83 -36.60 -37.45
C HIS A 76 31.35 -36.82 -37.79
N GLU A 77 31.09 -37.17 -39.04
CA GLU A 77 29.76 -37.26 -39.70
C GLU A 77 28.75 -38.21 -39.02
N ASN A 78 29.24 -39.25 -38.32
CA ASN A 78 28.38 -40.23 -37.64
C ASN A 78 27.97 -39.82 -36.21
N GLN A 79 28.41 -38.65 -35.72
CA GLN A 79 28.04 -38.11 -34.42
C GLN A 79 27.06 -36.96 -34.64
N LYS A 80 25.77 -37.27 -34.75
CA LYS A 80 24.75 -36.24 -34.89
C LYS A 80 24.43 -35.69 -33.51
N VAL A 81 24.84 -34.46 -33.22
CA VAL A 81 24.05 -33.66 -32.28
C VAL A 81 22.80 -33.26 -33.07
N GLN A 82 21.71 -34.02 -32.95
CA GLN A 82 20.45 -33.77 -33.68
C GLN A 82 19.87 -32.35 -33.46
N LEU A 83 20.46 -31.58 -32.55
CA LEU A 83 20.04 -30.25 -32.09
C LEU A 83 20.90 -29.10 -32.66
N VAL A 84 21.91 -29.39 -33.50
CA VAL A 84 22.85 -28.40 -34.07
C VAL A 84 22.56 -28.09 -35.56
N GLU A 85 21.65 -28.84 -36.20
CA GLU A 85 21.20 -28.55 -37.57
C GLU A 85 20.15 -27.43 -37.58
N GLY A 86 20.57 -26.21 -37.93
CA GLY A 86 19.66 -25.10 -38.24
C GLY A 86 19.01 -24.42 -37.03
N LYS A 87 17.97 -23.62 -37.29
CA LYS A 87 17.33 -22.61 -36.42
C LYS A 87 16.78 -23.09 -35.06
N ASN A 88 16.99 -24.34 -34.64
CA ASN A 88 16.45 -24.89 -33.40
C ASN A 88 17.48 -24.98 -32.27
N ARG A 89 18.22 -23.90 -32.04
CA ARG A 89 19.15 -23.78 -30.90
C ARG A 89 18.43 -23.88 -29.56
N THR A 90 17.13 -23.57 -29.49
CA THR A 90 16.34 -23.66 -28.26
C THR A 90 16.20 -25.10 -27.81
N ALA A 91 16.09 -26.06 -28.74
CA ALA A 91 16.12 -27.48 -28.43
C ALA A 91 17.51 -27.93 -27.91
N LEU A 92 18.61 -27.32 -28.39
CA LEU A 92 19.96 -27.57 -27.86
C LEU A 92 20.12 -27.01 -26.44
N CYS A 93 19.75 -25.75 -26.22
CA CYS A 93 19.81 -25.12 -24.90
C CYS A 93 18.97 -25.90 -23.89
N SER A 94 17.76 -26.34 -24.28
CA SER A 94 16.84 -27.10 -23.42
C SER A 94 17.21 -28.52 -23.11
N ALA A 95 18.12 -29.10 -23.87
CA ALA A 95 18.71 -30.37 -23.49
C ALA A 95 19.50 -30.24 -22.17
N CYS A 96 20.15 -29.11 -21.90
CA CYS A 96 20.92 -28.92 -20.68
C CYS A 96 20.23 -28.03 -19.64
N HIS A 97 19.48 -27.01 -20.07
CA HIS A 97 18.92 -25.96 -19.22
C HIS A 97 17.41 -26.14 -18.96
N ALA A 98 16.92 -27.39 -18.88
CA ALA A 98 15.51 -27.83 -18.96
C ALA A 98 14.47 -26.98 -18.20
N ASP A 99 14.89 -26.26 -17.17
CA ASP A 99 14.05 -25.43 -16.30
C ASP A 99 14.01 -23.93 -16.72
N GLN A 100 14.54 -23.56 -17.89
CA GLN A 100 14.75 -22.16 -18.32
C GLN A 100 14.02 -21.76 -19.64
N PHE A 101 12.80 -22.26 -19.93
CA PHE A 101 12.19 -22.17 -21.28
C PHE A 101 10.90 -21.41 -21.45
N GLU A 102 10.28 -20.88 -20.40
CA GLU A 102 8.96 -20.25 -20.52
C GLU A 102 9.09 -18.79 -20.96
N ILE A 103 9.57 -18.55 -22.19
CA ILE A 103 9.67 -17.21 -22.81
C ILE A 103 8.97 -17.17 -24.18
N SER A 104 8.82 -18.32 -24.86
CA SER A 104 8.17 -18.39 -26.16
C SER A 104 6.77 -17.79 -26.14
N LEU A 105 6.40 -17.07 -27.20
CA LEU A 105 5.09 -16.41 -27.36
C LEU A 105 4.81 -15.24 -26.39
N THR A 106 5.73 -14.90 -25.49
CA THR A 106 5.64 -13.67 -24.67
C THR A 106 6.20 -12.47 -25.44
N ASP A 107 6.03 -11.25 -24.91
CA ASP A 107 6.68 -10.05 -25.48
C ASP A 107 8.22 -10.15 -25.51
N HIS A 108 8.82 -11.02 -24.68
CA HIS A 108 10.26 -11.28 -24.67
C HIS A 108 10.69 -12.39 -25.64
N ASP A 109 9.77 -12.93 -26.44
CA ASP A 109 10.13 -13.62 -27.67
C ASP A 109 10.58 -12.59 -28.72
N LEU A 110 11.83 -12.14 -28.57
CA LEU A 110 12.39 -11.06 -29.38
C LEU A 110 12.56 -11.43 -30.85
N THR A 111 12.51 -12.74 -31.17
CA THR A 111 12.46 -13.23 -32.55
C THR A 111 11.19 -12.81 -33.27
N VAL A 112 10.13 -12.50 -32.52
CA VAL A 112 8.82 -12.04 -33.02
C VAL A 112 8.58 -10.57 -32.71
N SER A 113 8.90 -10.10 -31.50
CA SER A 113 8.59 -8.72 -31.11
C SER A 113 9.56 -7.70 -31.71
N HIS A 114 10.83 -8.07 -31.93
CA HIS A 114 11.90 -7.20 -32.44
C HIS A 114 12.78 -7.91 -33.50
N PRO A 115 12.22 -8.57 -34.52
CA PRO A 115 12.91 -9.58 -35.34
C PRO A 115 14.20 -9.10 -36.01
N TYR A 116 14.28 -7.81 -36.36
CA TYR A 116 15.38 -7.24 -37.13
C TYR A 116 16.47 -6.58 -36.30
N GLU A 117 16.33 -6.56 -34.97
CA GLU A 117 17.36 -6.01 -34.09
C GLU A 117 18.59 -6.91 -34.09
N LYS A 118 19.77 -6.28 -34.12
CA LYS A 118 21.05 -6.97 -34.23
C LYS A 118 21.69 -7.17 -32.87
N THR A 119 22.26 -8.35 -32.69
CA THR A 119 23.11 -8.67 -31.55
C THR A 119 24.57 -8.34 -31.86
N VAL A 120 25.42 -8.40 -30.84
CA VAL A 120 26.87 -8.09 -30.92
C VAL A 120 27.62 -8.99 -31.91
N ASN A 121 27.10 -10.18 -32.22
CA ASN A 121 27.66 -11.08 -33.23
C ASN A 121 27.24 -10.74 -34.69
N GLY A 122 26.43 -9.70 -34.88
CA GLY A 122 25.98 -9.21 -36.19
C GLY A 122 24.71 -9.86 -36.75
N LEU A 123 24.21 -10.94 -36.12
CA LEU A 123 22.95 -11.59 -36.50
C LEU A 123 21.75 -10.87 -35.89
N THR A 124 20.62 -10.89 -36.62
CA THR A 124 19.33 -10.39 -36.11
C THR A 124 18.68 -11.38 -35.14
N PHE A 125 17.73 -10.94 -34.30
CA PHE A 125 16.99 -11.85 -33.41
C PHE A 125 16.28 -12.98 -34.15
N GLN A 126 15.64 -12.71 -35.29
CA GLN A 126 14.94 -13.75 -36.09
C GLN A 126 15.88 -14.73 -36.82
N GLU A 127 17.14 -14.32 -37.06
CA GLU A 127 18.19 -15.20 -37.62
C GLU A 127 18.78 -16.11 -36.55
N GLN A 128 18.49 -15.80 -35.29
CA GLN A 128 18.85 -16.56 -34.11
C GLN A 128 17.61 -17.28 -33.54
N ASP A 129 17.75 -17.81 -32.33
CA ASP A 129 16.64 -18.38 -31.58
C ASP A 129 16.29 -17.50 -30.37
N ILE A 130 15.24 -17.89 -29.65
CA ILE A 130 14.70 -17.13 -28.51
C ILE A 130 15.78 -16.95 -27.43
N CYS A 131 16.54 -18.00 -27.13
CA CYS A 131 17.63 -17.94 -26.15
C CYS A 131 18.77 -17.04 -26.61
N ALA A 132 19.21 -17.15 -27.87
CA ALA A 132 20.33 -16.36 -28.40
C ALA A 132 19.98 -14.90 -28.71
N SER A 133 18.70 -14.53 -28.63
CA SER A 133 18.30 -13.12 -28.61
C SER A 133 18.75 -12.41 -27.32
N CYS A 134 19.01 -13.14 -26.24
CA CYS A 134 19.55 -12.63 -24.98
C CYS A 134 20.96 -13.18 -24.67
N HIS A 135 21.26 -14.42 -25.04
CA HIS A 135 22.48 -15.16 -24.69
C HIS A 135 23.21 -15.69 -25.94
N VAL A 136 24.21 -14.98 -26.45
CA VAL A 136 25.03 -15.48 -27.56
C VAL A 136 26.06 -16.49 -27.04
N THR A 137 26.31 -17.59 -27.75
CA THR A 137 27.21 -18.65 -27.22
C THR A 137 28.69 -18.26 -27.21
N HIS A 138 29.06 -17.28 -28.04
CA HIS A 138 30.42 -16.79 -28.20
C HIS A 138 30.42 -15.28 -28.34
N GLU A 139 31.47 -14.65 -27.81
CA GLU A 139 31.74 -13.20 -27.94
C GLU A 139 30.58 -12.31 -27.47
N GLY A 140 29.84 -12.75 -26.44
CA GLY A 140 28.84 -11.93 -25.77
C GLY A 140 29.46 -10.83 -24.92
N GLU A 141 28.67 -9.82 -24.60
CA GLU A 141 29.10 -8.71 -23.75
C GLU A 141 28.86 -9.00 -22.27
N GLY A 142 29.75 -8.52 -21.40
CA GLY A 142 29.59 -8.64 -19.95
C GLY A 142 29.47 -10.07 -19.41
N LYS A 143 28.46 -10.31 -18.56
CA LYS A 143 28.13 -11.61 -17.95
C LYS A 143 27.02 -12.31 -18.72
N PHE A 144 26.90 -13.62 -18.52
CA PHE A 144 25.85 -14.47 -19.13
C PHE A 144 25.85 -14.46 -20.65
N MET A 145 26.98 -14.09 -21.27
CA MET A 145 27.14 -14.00 -22.71
C MET A 145 26.05 -13.12 -23.35
N TRP A 146 25.86 -11.92 -22.80
CA TRP A 146 24.77 -11.04 -23.20
C TRP A 146 24.83 -10.66 -24.67
N ALA A 147 23.69 -10.69 -25.34
CA ALA A 147 23.59 -10.53 -26.79
C ALA A 147 23.64 -9.07 -27.27
N LEU A 148 23.45 -8.11 -26.37
CA LEU A 148 23.42 -6.68 -26.70
C LEU A 148 24.61 -5.95 -26.08
N ASP A 149 24.91 -4.74 -26.58
CA ASP A 149 25.90 -3.88 -25.95
C ASP A 149 25.44 -3.50 -24.53
N ILE A 150 26.37 -3.50 -23.57
CA ILE A 150 26.06 -3.17 -22.17
C ILE A 150 27.14 -2.28 -21.56
N LYS A 151 26.74 -1.07 -21.18
CA LYS A 151 27.66 -0.04 -20.68
C LYS A 151 28.12 -0.28 -19.24
N ASP A 152 27.24 -0.80 -18.39
CA ASP A 152 27.55 -1.12 -16.99
C ASP A 152 27.41 -2.61 -16.72
N THR A 153 28.53 -3.33 -16.78
CA THR A 153 28.57 -4.77 -16.54
C THR A 153 28.56 -5.15 -15.05
N LYS A 154 28.61 -4.18 -14.13
CA LYS A 154 28.72 -4.44 -12.69
C LYS A 154 27.36 -4.74 -12.04
N SER A 155 26.29 -4.08 -12.49
CA SER A 155 24.94 -4.30 -11.97
C SER A 155 24.15 -5.29 -12.82
N LEU A 156 23.46 -6.24 -12.18
CA LEU A 156 22.53 -7.14 -12.89
C LEU A 156 21.31 -6.39 -13.45
N ASN A 157 20.96 -5.23 -12.90
CA ASN A 157 19.85 -4.44 -13.42
C ASN A 157 20.16 -3.82 -14.79
N ALA A 158 21.45 -3.61 -15.11
CA ALA A 158 21.85 -3.00 -16.37
C ALA A 158 21.41 -3.82 -17.59
N TYR A 159 21.38 -5.16 -17.47
CA TYR A 159 20.90 -6.07 -18.51
C TYR A 159 19.42 -5.82 -18.83
N CYS A 160 18.59 -5.54 -17.83
CA CYS A 160 17.18 -5.21 -18.03
C CYS A 160 17.00 -3.76 -18.53
N LEU A 161 17.76 -2.82 -17.94
CA LEU A 161 17.63 -1.38 -18.21
C LEU A 161 18.14 -0.97 -19.60
N GLU A 162 18.95 -1.78 -20.26
CA GLU A 162 19.33 -1.53 -21.66
C GLU A 162 18.08 -1.45 -22.56
N CYS A 163 17.15 -2.39 -22.38
CA CYS A 163 15.88 -2.37 -23.09
C CYS A 163 14.83 -1.50 -22.39
N HIS A 164 14.70 -1.61 -21.06
CA HIS A 164 13.68 -0.91 -20.25
C HIS A 164 14.11 0.50 -19.82
N SER A 165 14.83 1.22 -20.68
CA SER A 165 15.14 2.65 -20.51
C SER A 165 14.25 3.52 -21.39
N THR A 166 14.31 4.83 -21.20
CA THR A 166 13.58 5.80 -22.04
C THR A 166 14.02 5.79 -23.51
N THR A 167 15.17 5.20 -23.81
CA THR A 167 15.76 5.12 -25.17
C THR A 167 15.87 3.69 -25.70
N GLY A 168 15.71 2.68 -24.85
CA GLY A 168 15.84 1.27 -25.21
C GLY A 168 14.67 0.70 -26.00
N LEU A 169 14.80 -0.57 -26.41
CA LEU A 169 13.79 -1.29 -27.20
C LEU A 169 12.40 -1.29 -26.52
N ALA A 170 12.37 -1.42 -25.19
CA ALA A 170 11.17 -1.49 -24.38
C ALA A 170 10.78 -0.12 -23.75
N LYS A 171 11.07 1.01 -24.41
CA LYS A 171 10.81 2.37 -23.88
C LYS A 171 9.37 2.64 -23.45
N ALA A 172 8.38 1.96 -24.04
CA ALA A 172 6.98 2.05 -23.62
C ALA A 172 6.75 1.55 -22.18
N LYS A 173 7.65 0.69 -21.69
CA LYS A 173 7.65 0.09 -20.35
C LYS A 173 8.94 0.47 -19.60
N ALA A 174 9.47 1.67 -19.84
CA ALA A 174 10.67 2.15 -19.19
C ALA A 174 10.50 2.19 -17.67
N PHE A 175 11.49 1.67 -16.95
CA PHE A 175 11.54 1.72 -15.49
C PHE A 175 11.81 3.15 -15.02
N LYS A 176 11.04 3.64 -14.05
CA LYS A 176 11.27 4.94 -13.41
C LYS A 176 11.63 4.68 -11.95
N HIS A 177 12.81 5.14 -11.53
CA HIS A 177 13.47 4.89 -10.23
C HIS A 177 12.74 5.46 -8.99
N GLU A 178 11.41 5.52 -9.01
CA GLU A 178 10.64 6.26 -8.03
C GLU A 178 9.74 5.37 -7.14
N GLY A 179 9.61 4.08 -7.47
CA GLY A 179 8.94 3.06 -6.64
C GLY A 179 9.93 2.40 -5.67
N HIS A 180 10.25 1.13 -5.89
CA HIS A 180 11.30 0.44 -5.13
C HIS A 180 12.71 0.84 -5.61
N LEU A 181 13.60 1.12 -4.66
CA LEU A 181 15.02 1.31 -4.94
C LEU A 181 15.65 -0.05 -5.27
N ILE A 182 15.78 -0.36 -6.56
CA ILE A 182 16.44 -1.58 -7.05
C ILE A 182 17.97 -1.54 -6.92
N ASN A 183 18.53 -0.61 -6.14
CA ASN A 183 19.94 -0.51 -5.80
C ASN A 183 20.07 0.05 -4.37
N GLY A 184 21.00 -0.49 -3.58
CA GLY A 184 21.34 0.07 -2.25
C GLY A 184 20.52 -0.44 -1.07
N ILE A 185 19.54 -1.33 -1.29
CA ILE A 185 18.85 -2.07 -0.23
C ILE A 185 19.45 -3.47 -0.14
N LYS A 186 20.00 -3.85 1.02
CA LYS A 186 20.53 -5.19 1.28
C LYS A 186 19.60 -5.97 2.19
N PHE A 187 19.37 -7.23 1.86
CA PHE A 187 18.58 -8.12 2.69
C PHE A 187 19.41 -8.64 3.86
N GLU A 188 18.94 -8.43 5.09
CA GLU A 188 19.62 -8.98 6.28
C GLU A 188 19.48 -10.49 6.40
N LYS A 189 18.37 -11.04 5.87
CA LYS A 189 18.01 -12.45 5.93
C LYS A 189 17.83 -13.00 4.53
N ALA A 190 18.06 -14.31 4.36
CA ALA A 190 17.74 -15.01 3.14
C ALA A 190 16.22 -15.14 2.99
N ILE A 191 15.74 -15.11 1.74
CA ILE A 191 14.35 -15.35 1.36
C ILE A 191 14.37 -16.44 0.28
N PRO A 192 14.35 -17.73 0.69
CA PRO A 192 14.49 -18.86 -0.22
C PRO A 192 13.43 -18.91 -1.32
N GLU A 193 12.20 -18.48 -1.04
CA GLU A 193 11.07 -18.46 -1.96
C GLU A 193 11.32 -17.55 -3.18
N LEU A 194 12.15 -16.52 -3.01
CA LEU A 194 12.59 -15.60 -4.06
C LEU A 194 14.02 -15.86 -4.52
N ALA A 195 14.65 -16.95 -4.05
CA ALA A 195 16.07 -17.26 -4.29
C ALA A 195 17.04 -16.14 -3.86
N ILE A 196 16.69 -15.37 -2.82
CA ILE A 196 17.50 -14.28 -2.31
C ILE A 196 18.36 -14.76 -1.16
N THR A 197 19.66 -14.44 -1.20
CA THR A 197 20.62 -14.77 -0.13
C THR A 197 20.82 -13.61 0.83
N ALA A 198 21.24 -13.89 2.08
CA ALA A 198 21.54 -12.85 3.05
C ALA A 198 22.74 -12.00 2.58
N GLY A 199 22.62 -10.67 2.71
CA GLY A 199 23.59 -9.69 2.23
C GLY A 199 23.45 -9.32 0.75
N GLU A 200 22.56 -9.99 0.01
CA GLU A 200 22.26 -9.64 -1.37
C GLU A 200 21.51 -8.31 -1.48
N GLU A 201 21.76 -7.57 -2.56
CA GLU A 201 21.04 -6.34 -2.88
C GLU A 201 19.74 -6.62 -3.64
N LEU A 202 18.67 -5.87 -3.33
CA LEU A 202 17.43 -5.87 -4.09
C LEU A 202 17.71 -5.46 -5.54
N LYS A 203 17.28 -6.29 -6.50
CA LYS A 203 17.46 -6.12 -7.94
C LYS A 203 16.16 -6.46 -8.66
N CYS A 204 16.07 -6.19 -9.96
CA CYS A 204 14.95 -6.65 -10.79
C CYS A 204 14.75 -8.17 -10.66
N VAL A 205 15.85 -8.92 -10.65
CA VAL A 205 15.83 -10.38 -10.53
C VAL A 205 15.44 -10.90 -9.15
N SER A 206 15.24 -10.03 -8.15
CA SER A 206 14.70 -10.41 -6.84
C SER A 206 13.19 -10.68 -6.91
N CYS A 207 12.48 -9.97 -7.80
CA CYS A 207 11.06 -10.18 -8.06
C CYS A 207 10.82 -10.94 -9.35
N HIS A 208 11.70 -10.79 -10.35
CA HIS A 208 11.55 -11.40 -11.67
C HIS A 208 12.52 -12.57 -11.89
N ASP A 209 12.08 -13.57 -12.62
CA ASP A 209 12.91 -14.60 -13.21
C ASP A 209 12.75 -14.56 -14.74
N PRO A 210 13.74 -14.04 -15.48
CA PRO A 210 13.62 -13.84 -16.92
C PRO A 210 13.44 -15.15 -17.71
N HIS A 211 13.58 -16.32 -17.07
CA HIS A 211 13.41 -17.63 -17.70
C HIS A 211 12.05 -18.28 -17.43
N ARG A 212 11.21 -17.67 -16.58
CA ARG A 212 9.93 -18.22 -16.17
C ARG A 212 8.83 -17.18 -16.29
N TRP A 213 7.96 -17.30 -17.29
CA TRP A 213 6.85 -16.36 -17.53
C TRP A 213 5.88 -16.21 -16.36
N GLU A 214 5.51 -17.32 -15.70
CA GLU A 214 4.60 -17.32 -14.55
C GLU A 214 5.01 -18.36 -13.49
N HIS A 215 4.64 -18.13 -12.22
CA HIS A 215 5.09 -18.97 -11.11
C HIS A 215 4.65 -20.45 -11.22
N GLN A 216 3.43 -20.72 -11.71
CA GLN A 216 2.86 -22.07 -11.73
C GLN A 216 3.11 -22.85 -13.04
N GLY A 217 3.57 -22.21 -14.12
CA GLY A 217 3.83 -22.85 -15.42
C GLY A 217 2.63 -23.61 -16.00
N LYS A 218 1.40 -23.16 -15.72
CA LYS A 218 0.15 -23.87 -16.08
C LYS A 218 -0.53 -23.29 -17.32
N ARG A 219 -0.16 -22.08 -17.75
CA ARG A 219 -0.71 -21.47 -18.97
C ARG A 219 -0.02 -21.98 -20.21
N ASN A 220 -0.81 -22.62 -21.07
CA ASN A 220 -0.44 -22.81 -22.47
C ASN A 220 -0.72 -21.50 -23.21
N LEU A 221 0.33 -20.75 -23.53
CA LEU A 221 0.22 -19.57 -24.39
C LEU A 221 -0.08 -20.05 -25.82
N THR A 222 -1.09 -19.46 -26.46
CA THR A 222 -1.51 -19.83 -27.83
C THR A 222 -1.38 -18.69 -28.84
N ALA A 223 -1.14 -17.47 -28.37
CA ALA A 223 -0.96 -16.27 -29.19
C ALA A 223 0.42 -15.65 -28.91
N ALA A 224 1.08 -15.12 -29.94
CA ALA A 224 2.37 -14.46 -29.80
C ALA A 224 2.23 -13.05 -29.20
N ASN A 225 3.30 -12.58 -28.55
CA ASN A 225 3.37 -11.27 -27.87
C ASN A 225 2.32 -11.13 -26.75
N GLU A 226 2.20 -12.16 -25.90
CA GLU A 226 1.36 -12.03 -24.70
C GLU A 226 1.99 -11.02 -23.73
N GLU A 227 1.19 -10.01 -23.36
CA GLU A 227 1.54 -9.01 -22.36
C GLU A 227 1.35 -9.57 -20.94
N GLY A 228 2.22 -9.14 -20.03
CA GLY A 228 2.25 -9.59 -18.65
C GLY A 228 1.07 -9.10 -17.80
N THR A 229 0.75 -9.87 -16.76
CA THR A 229 -0.26 -9.56 -15.73
C THR A 229 0.34 -9.64 -14.33
N ALA A 230 -0.46 -9.40 -13.29
CA ALA A 230 -0.01 -9.49 -11.89
C ALA A 230 0.39 -10.93 -11.48
N VAL A 231 -0.06 -11.96 -12.19
CA VAL A 231 0.31 -13.36 -11.92
C VAL A 231 1.31 -13.94 -12.92
N SER A 232 1.69 -13.17 -13.94
CA SER A 232 2.71 -13.51 -14.95
C SER A 232 3.82 -12.45 -14.93
N SER A 233 4.27 -11.92 -16.09
CA SER A 233 5.31 -10.89 -16.15
C SER A 233 6.65 -11.31 -15.56
N PHE A 234 7.01 -12.59 -15.71
CA PHE A 234 8.23 -13.15 -15.18
C PHE A 234 8.33 -13.18 -13.65
N LEU A 235 7.22 -13.06 -12.91
CA LEU A 235 7.28 -12.94 -11.45
C LEU A 235 7.70 -14.25 -10.77
N ARG A 236 8.56 -14.12 -9.75
CA ARG A 236 9.05 -15.26 -8.97
C ARG A 236 7.97 -15.90 -8.10
N LEU A 237 7.06 -15.07 -7.60
CA LEU A 237 5.82 -15.40 -6.90
C LEU A 237 4.71 -14.54 -7.49
N PRO A 238 3.46 -15.02 -7.55
CA PRO A 238 2.37 -14.22 -8.10
C PRO A 238 2.08 -13.01 -7.20
N ASP A 239 1.80 -11.87 -7.83
CA ASP A 239 1.15 -10.74 -7.19
C ASP A 239 -0.37 -11.02 -7.22
N ASP A 240 -0.82 -11.79 -6.24
CA ASP A 240 -2.16 -12.33 -6.17
C ASP A 240 -3.04 -11.61 -5.14
N ALA A 241 -4.27 -12.09 -5.00
CA ALA A 241 -5.22 -11.54 -4.05
C ALA A 241 -4.85 -11.77 -2.56
N ASN A 242 -3.78 -12.53 -2.28
CA ASN A 242 -3.20 -12.65 -0.94
C ASN A 242 -1.94 -11.78 -0.77
N GLY A 243 -1.50 -11.11 -1.84
CA GLY A 243 -0.24 -10.37 -1.87
C GLY A 243 0.97 -11.29 -1.68
N SER A 244 0.93 -12.52 -2.21
CA SER A 244 1.96 -13.55 -1.97
C SER A 244 3.39 -13.04 -2.26
N LEU A 245 3.58 -12.31 -3.35
CA LEU A 245 4.86 -11.67 -3.67
C LEU A 245 5.29 -10.63 -2.62
N CYS A 246 4.40 -9.71 -2.26
CA CYS A 246 4.71 -8.56 -1.41
C CYS A 246 4.91 -8.96 0.06
N THR A 247 4.06 -9.84 0.57
CA THR A 247 4.05 -10.30 1.97
C THR A 247 5.24 -11.17 2.32
N THR A 248 5.94 -11.71 1.31
CA THR A 248 7.24 -12.37 1.49
C THR A 248 8.29 -11.44 2.12
N CYS A 249 8.21 -10.13 1.82
CA CYS A 249 9.06 -9.10 2.43
C CYS A 249 8.31 -8.25 3.47
N HIS A 250 7.02 -8.00 3.25
CA HIS A 250 6.16 -7.09 4.04
C HIS A 250 5.11 -7.86 4.84
N SER A 251 5.52 -8.92 5.54
CA SER A 251 4.61 -9.83 6.26
C SER A 251 3.70 -9.12 7.27
N GLU A 252 4.18 -8.04 7.87
CA GLU A 252 3.44 -7.22 8.84
C GLU A 252 2.30 -6.40 8.22
N LYS A 253 2.26 -6.29 6.89
CA LYS A 253 1.27 -5.51 6.13
C LYS A 253 0.09 -6.36 5.63
N GLN A 254 0.04 -7.63 6.01
CA GLN A 254 -0.91 -8.60 5.47
C GLN A 254 -2.35 -8.43 5.99
N THR A 255 -2.58 -7.65 7.05
CA THR A 255 -3.93 -7.54 7.66
C THR A 255 -4.97 -6.97 6.69
N VAL A 256 -4.55 -6.14 5.72
CA VAL A 256 -5.42 -5.62 4.64
C VAL A 256 -6.05 -6.73 3.79
N VAL A 257 -5.39 -7.89 3.65
CA VAL A 257 -5.94 -9.07 2.95
C VAL A 257 -7.16 -9.61 3.70
N ASN A 258 -7.19 -9.42 5.02
CA ASN A 258 -8.23 -9.91 5.91
C ASN A 258 -9.25 -8.83 6.31
N SER A 259 -9.21 -7.64 5.70
CA SER A 259 -10.12 -6.54 6.00
C SER A 259 -11.23 -6.38 4.96
N ASP A 260 -12.14 -5.43 5.18
CA ASP A 260 -13.14 -4.99 4.18
C ASP A 260 -12.52 -4.55 2.83
N HIS A 261 -11.24 -4.14 2.82
CA HIS A 261 -10.49 -3.77 1.62
C HIS A 261 -9.82 -4.95 0.92
N SER A 262 -10.10 -6.18 1.35
CA SER A 262 -9.70 -7.38 0.62
C SER A 262 -10.38 -7.43 -0.75
N ILE A 263 -9.60 -7.54 -1.82
CA ILE A 263 -10.14 -7.67 -3.18
C ILE A 263 -10.92 -8.97 -3.39
N GLN A 264 -10.81 -9.91 -2.45
CA GLN A 264 -11.54 -11.16 -2.45
C GLN A 264 -12.97 -11.02 -1.92
N ARG A 265 -13.30 -9.90 -1.23
CA ARG A 265 -14.61 -9.67 -0.63
C ARG A 265 -15.68 -9.21 -1.62
N GLY A 266 -16.93 -9.42 -1.23
CA GLY A 266 -18.11 -9.11 -2.04
C GLY A 266 -18.19 -7.66 -2.47
N GLY A 267 -18.01 -6.71 -1.55
CA GLY A 267 -18.02 -5.27 -1.84
C GLY A 267 -17.00 -4.87 -2.91
N PHE A 268 -15.73 -5.24 -2.70
CA PHE A 268 -14.64 -4.95 -3.63
C PHE A 268 -14.80 -5.64 -5.00
N LYS A 269 -15.23 -6.91 -5.02
CA LYS A 269 -15.54 -7.64 -6.26
C LYS A 269 -16.62 -6.94 -7.07
N THR A 270 -17.69 -6.49 -6.42
CA THR A 270 -18.80 -5.80 -7.07
C THR A 270 -18.34 -4.46 -7.65
N TYR A 271 -17.54 -3.70 -6.89
CA TYR A 271 -16.96 -2.43 -7.35
C TYR A 271 -16.14 -2.61 -8.63
N PHE A 272 -15.13 -3.49 -8.61
CA PHE A 272 -14.25 -3.66 -9.77
C PHE A 272 -14.96 -4.29 -10.97
N ALA A 273 -15.99 -5.12 -10.75
CA ALA A 273 -16.83 -5.63 -11.82
C ALA A 273 -17.59 -4.50 -12.52
N ASN A 274 -18.16 -3.56 -11.75
CA ASN A 274 -18.91 -2.42 -12.27
C ASN A 274 -18.01 -1.36 -12.92
N ALA A 275 -16.79 -1.19 -12.42
CA ALA A 275 -15.82 -0.22 -12.95
C ALA A 275 -15.18 -0.65 -14.30
N GLY A 276 -15.46 -1.86 -14.80
CA GLY A 276 -14.86 -2.38 -16.04
C GLY A 276 -13.37 -2.71 -15.95
N ASN A 277 -12.78 -2.68 -14.75
CA ASN A 277 -11.35 -2.83 -14.50
C ASN A 277 -10.99 -4.26 -14.03
N SER A 278 -11.33 -5.27 -14.83
CA SER A 278 -11.11 -6.68 -14.49
C SER A 278 -9.64 -7.07 -14.31
N GLN A 279 -8.69 -6.35 -14.92
CA GLN A 279 -7.25 -6.59 -14.75
C GLN A 279 -6.72 -6.16 -13.37
N GLN A 280 -7.37 -5.20 -12.69
CA GLN A 280 -6.99 -4.76 -11.34
C GLN A 280 -7.45 -5.73 -10.23
N GLN A 281 -8.24 -6.75 -10.56
CA GLN A 281 -8.80 -7.73 -9.61
C GLN A 281 -7.83 -8.86 -9.22
N GLN A 282 -6.58 -8.82 -9.66
CA GLN A 282 -5.67 -9.94 -9.47
C GLN A 282 -4.77 -9.81 -8.26
N SER A 283 -4.48 -8.58 -7.80
CA SER A 283 -3.47 -8.30 -6.77
C SER A 283 -4.02 -7.45 -5.64
N GLN A 284 -3.85 -7.87 -4.39
CA GLN A 284 -4.24 -7.05 -3.23
C GLN A 284 -3.43 -5.74 -3.12
N CYS A 285 -2.12 -5.79 -3.38
CA CYS A 285 -1.21 -4.68 -3.08
C CYS A 285 -1.12 -3.67 -4.23
N SER A 286 -1.05 -4.14 -5.47
CA SER A 286 -0.95 -3.30 -6.68
C SER A 286 -2.23 -2.56 -7.05
N VAL A 287 -3.34 -2.78 -6.32
CA VAL A 287 -4.51 -1.88 -6.40
C VAL A 287 -4.15 -0.50 -5.88
N CYS A 288 -3.36 -0.42 -4.82
CA CYS A 288 -2.94 0.86 -4.23
C CYS A 288 -1.53 1.24 -4.67
N HIS A 289 -0.60 0.31 -4.77
CA HIS A 289 0.83 0.59 -4.99
C HIS A 289 1.27 0.44 -6.44
N ALA A 290 2.18 1.31 -6.89
CA ALA A 290 2.89 1.14 -8.16
C ALA A 290 4.35 0.75 -7.91
N THR A 291 4.74 -0.48 -8.24
CA THR A 291 6.09 -1.00 -7.94
C THR A 291 7.21 -0.38 -8.79
N HIS A 292 6.91 -0.02 -10.04
CA HIS A 292 7.89 0.49 -11.03
C HIS A 292 7.77 1.99 -11.35
N LYS A 293 6.88 2.73 -10.66
CA LYS A 293 6.65 4.17 -10.86
C LYS A 293 6.47 4.85 -9.50
N ALA A 294 6.68 6.17 -9.42
CA ALA A 294 6.39 6.91 -8.20
C ALA A 294 4.91 6.77 -7.83
N GLY A 295 4.65 6.56 -6.55
CA GLY A 295 3.33 6.76 -5.98
C GLY A 295 2.38 5.58 -6.15
N PHE A 296 1.11 5.92 -6.30
CA PHE A 296 0.00 4.99 -6.13
C PHE A 296 -0.64 4.61 -7.47
N ALA A 297 -1.00 3.34 -7.62
CA ALA A 297 -1.62 2.79 -8.83
C ALA A 297 -3.00 3.39 -9.11
N VAL A 298 -3.75 3.69 -8.05
CA VAL A 298 -4.97 4.49 -8.12
C VAL A 298 -4.60 5.91 -7.74
N SER A 299 -4.47 6.77 -8.75
CA SER A 299 -4.46 8.21 -8.59
C SER A 299 -5.53 8.79 -9.51
N ALA A 300 -6.71 9.06 -8.94
CA ALA A 300 -7.69 9.88 -9.64
C ALA A 300 -7.08 11.28 -9.75
N GLY A 301 -7.01 11.84 -10.96
CA GLY A 301 -6.39 13.13 -11.25
C GLY A 301 -7.08 14.36 -10.63
N LYS A 302 -7.35 14.35 -9.31
CA LYS A 302 -7.84 15.52 -8.56
C LYS A 302 -6.72 16.49 -8.20
N GLY A 303 -5.45 16.08 -8.34
CA GLY A 303 -4.32 16.97 -8.15
C GLY A 303 -4.16 17.46 -6.70
N SER A 304 -4.61 16.68 -5.70
CA SER A 304 -4.37 17.05 -4.30
C SER A 304 -2.86 17.16 -4.05
N PRO A 305 -2.41 18.16 -3.29
CA PRO A 305 -1.05 18.18 -2.76
C PRO A 305 -0.80 17.02 -1.79
N ASP A 306 -1.86 16.40 -1.25
CA ASP A 306 -1.79 15.19 -0.46
C ASP A 306 -2.01 13.94 -1.33
N LYS A 307 -0.90 13.29 -1.69
CA LYS A 307 -0.92 12.09 -2.52
C LYS A 307 -1.56 10.89 -1.84
N ILE A 308 -1.62 10.86 -0.52
CA ILE A 308 -2.27 9.76 0.21
C ILE A 308 -3.77 9.97 0.19
N ALA A 309 -4.24 11.19 0.46
CA ALA A 309 -5.65 11.53 0.34
C ALA A 309 -6.18 11.30 -1.09
N ASP A 310 -5.37 11.61 -2.12
CA ASP A 310 -5.70 11.33 -3.54
C ASP A 310 -6.04 9.84 -3.78
N VAL A 311 -5.39 8.90 -3.10
CA VAL A 311 -5.67 7.45 -3.23
C VAL A 311 -7.01 7.10 -2.61
N CYS A 312 -7.19 7.49 -1.35
CA CYS A 312 -8.40 7.16 -0.59
C CYS A 312 -9.62 7.74 -1.32
N GLN A 313 -9.57 9.01 -1.69
CA GLN A 313 -10.66 9.70 -2.39
C GLN A 313 -10.86 9.25 -3.85
N GLY A 314 -9.88 8.54 -4.42
CA GLY A 314 -10.01 7.88 -5.72
C GLY A 314 -11.14 6.85 -5.73
N CYS A 315 -11.34 6.15 -4.60
CA CYS A 315 -12.44 5.19 -4.40
C CYS A 315 -13.53 5.71 -3.46
N HIS A 316 -13.18 6.49 -2.44
CA HIS A 316 -14.12 7.07 -1.47
C HIS A 316 -14.62 8.44 -1.94
N ASN A 317 -15.63 8.43 -2.82
CA ASN A 317 -16.32 9.62 -3.30
C ASN A 317 -17.80 9.32 -3.56
N ASP A 318 -18.60 10.38 -3.76
CA ASP A 318 -20.07 10.33 -3.87
C ASP A 318 -20.60 9.37 -4.94
N ALA A 319 -19.79 9.02 -5.94
CA ALA A 319 -20.17 8.11 -7.00
C ALA A 319 -19.89 6.63 -6.69
N LEU A 320 -18.95 6.32 -5.78
CA LEU A 320 -18.30 5.00 -5.72
C LEU A 320 -18.41 4.26 -4.39
N SER A 321 -18.52 4.94 -3.25
CA SER A 321 -18.58 4.26 -1.93
C SER A 321 -19.61 4.90 -0.99
N PRO A 322 -20.46 4.13 -0.28
CA PRO A 322 -21.43 4.67 0.68
C PRO A 322 -20.82 5.36 1.90
N THR A 323 -19.55 5.08 2.22
CA THR A 323 -18.77 5.73 3.29
C THR A 323 -17.94 6.87 2.73
N THR A 324 -18.60 7.83 2.09
CA THR A 324 -17.91 8.98 1.52
C THR A 324 -17.29 9.88 2.58
N VAL A 325 -16.22 10.56 2.23
CA VAL A 325 -15.75 11.78 2.91
C VAL A 325 -16.35 12.90 2.07
N GLY A 326 -17.58 13.31 2.39
CA GLY A 326 -18.39 14.15 1.49
C GLY A 326 -19.29 15.18 2.18
N HIS A 327 -19.68 14.97 3.44
CA HIS A 327 -20.41 15.98 4.23
C HIS A 327 -19.46 16.67 5.21
N ALA A 328 -19.97 17.04 6.39
CA ALA A 328 -19.17 17.66 7.43
C ALA A 328 -18.16 16.67 8.00
N ASP A 329 -16.91 16.77 7.53
CA ASP A 329 -15.82 15.89 7.95
C ASP A 329 -14.93 16.59 8.98
N HIS A 330 -14.17 15.78 9.72
CA HIS A 330 -13.07 16.28 10.53
C HIS A 330 -12.11 17.08 9.62
N PRO A 331 -11.66 18.28 10.03
CA PRO A 331 -10.80 19.12 9.21
C PRO A 331 -9.56 18.38 8.70
N MET A 332 -9.20 18.61 7.44
CA MET A 332 -8.02 18.05 6.77
C MET A 332 -7.09 19.17 6.30
N ASP A 333 -5.83 18.86 6.04
CA ASP A 333 -4.79 19.82 5.61
C ASP A 333 -4.56 20.99 6.59
N ILE A 334 -5.00 20.84 7.83
CA ILE A 334 -4.74 21.79 8.90
C ILE A 334 -3.46 21.41 9.67
N PRO A 335 -2.69 22.40 10.15
CA PRO A 335 -1.58 22.15 11.04
C PRO A 335 -2.02 21.58 12.38
N PHE A 336 -1.25 20.65 12.94
CA PHE A 336 -1.44 20.18 14.32
C PHE A 336 -0.14 20.17 15.13
N ASP A 337 -0.28 20.05 16.46
CA ASP A 337 0.82 20.19 17.42
C ASP A 337 1.79 18.99 17.39
N SER A 338 3.07 19.32 17.54
CA SER A 338 4.20 18.43 17.81
C SER A 338 4.05 17.48 19.00
N LYS A 339 3.12 17.71 19.93
CA LYS A 339 2.88 16.82 21.08
C LYS A 339 2.15 15.54 20.71
N SER A 340 1.41 15.55 19.60
CA SER A 340 0.76 14.36 19.06
C SER A 340 1.82 13.33 18.65
N LYS A 341 1.55 12.04 18.92
CA LYS A 341 2.39 10.93 18.47
C LYS A 341 1.96 10.40 17.11
N LEU A 342 0.83 10.86 16.59
CA LEU A 342 0.31 10.46 15.30
C LEU A 342 1.15 11.07 14.17
N PRO A 343 1.33 10.34 13.05
CA PRO A 343 2.04 10.86 11.90
C PRO A 343 1.21 11.91 11.18
N GLY A 344 1.84 12.74 10.36
CA GLY A 344 1.13 13.61 9.45
C GLY A 344 1.97 13.95 8.23
N ARG A 345 1.36 14.71 7.32
CA ARG A 345 2.01 15.11 6.08
C ARG A 345 2.94 16.30 6.33
N LEU A 346 4.23 16.10 6.14
CA LEU A 346 5.22 17.17 6.30
C LEU A 346 5.21 18.12 5.09
N VAL A 347 4.96 19.40 5.35
CA VAL A 347 5.08 20.49 4.37
C VAL A 347 6.01 21.55 4.94
N GLY A 348 7.25 21.59 4.44
CA GLY A 348 8.30 22.42 5.01
C GLY A 348 8.64 21.99 6.44
N LYS A 349 8.34 22.82 7.43
CA LYS A 349 8.52 22.52 8.87
C LYS A 349 7.21 22.20 9.59
N GLN A 350 6.09 22.18 8.88
CA GLN A 350 4.77 22.02 9.44
C GLN A 350 4.25 20.62 9.17
N THR A 351 3.64 20.01 10.18
CA THR A 351 2.93 18.74 10.05
C THR A 351 1.46 19.04 9.85
N LEU A 352 0.92 18.59 8.72
CA LEU A 352 -0.49 18.76 8.37
C LEU A 352 -1.25 17.45 8.56
N LEU A 353 -2.50 17.56 8.99
CA LEU A 353 -3.41 16.44 9.18
C LEU A 353 -3.79 15.82 7.82
N SER A 354 -3.63 14.50 7.70
CA SER A 354 -3.91 13.70 6.50
C SER A 354 -4.70 12.44 6.85
N CYS A 355 -5.30 11.75 5.87
CA CYS A 355 -6.07 10.53 6.11
C CYS A 355 -5.24 9.49 6.86
N ASN A 356 -3.93 9.40 6.54
CA ASN A 356 -3.04 8.48 7.21
C ASN A 356 -2.55 8.95 8.59
N THR A 357 -3.01 10.09 9.11
CA THR A 357 -2.78 10.47 10.51
C THR A 357 -3.60 9.59 11.43
N CYS A 358 -4.86 9.35 11.08
CA CYS A 358 -5.76 8.49 11.85
C CYS A 358 -5.73 7.04 11.36
N HIS A 359 -5.59 6.83 10.05
CA HIS A 359 -5.62 5.51 9.46
C HIS A 359 -4.23 4.96 9.10
N ASP A 360 -4.02 3.67 9.32
CA ASP A 360 -2.98 2.88 8.68
C ASP A 360 -3.64 1.89 7.70
N PRO A 361 -3.58 2.12 6.37
CA PRO A 361 -4.23 1.25 5.39
C PRO A 361 -3.66 -0.18 5.36
N HIS A 362 -2.59 -0.45 6.12
CA HIS A 362 -1.99 -1.77 6.25
C HIS A 362 -2.35 -2.50 7.54
N ASP A 363 -3.01 -1.83 8.48
CA ASP A 363 -3.37 -2.39 9.78
C ASP A 363 -4.86 -2.22 10.05
N TRP A 364 -5.67 -3.21 9.67
CA TRP A 364 -7.12 -3.19 9.90
C TRP A 364 -7.48 -3.18 11.40
N GLY A 365 -6.62 -3.69 12.27
CA GLY A 365 -6.95 -4.05 13.65
C GLY A 365 -7.53 -5.46 13.78
N THR A 366 -8.30 -5.70 14.85
CA THR A 366 -8.78 -7.06 15.19
C THR A 366 -9.86 -7.52 14.21
N VAL A 367 -9.61 -8.63 13.51
CA VAL A 367 -10.53 -9.21 12.54
C VAL A 367 -11.58 -10.10 13.25
N LYS A 368 -12.86 -9.67 13.22
CA LYS A 368 -13.99 -10.38 13.86
C LYS A 368 -14.68 -11.44 12.97
N SER A 369 -14.34 -11.51 11.69
CA SER A 369 -14.94 -12.45 10.73
C SER A 369 -13.89 -13.01 9.77
N SER A 370 -13.91 -14.32 9.50
CA SER A 370 -13.02 -14.95 8.52
C SER A 370 -13.69 -15.25 7.18
N SER A 371 -15.00 -14.95 7.02
CA SER A 371 -15.73 -15.21 5.79
C SER A 371 -15.28 -14.27 4.69
N SER A 372 -14.95 -14.78 3.50
CA SER A 372 -14.56 -13.99 2.33
C SER A 372 -15.75 -13.43 1.53
N THR A 373 -16.99 -13.79 1.87
CA THR A 373 -18.20 -13.31 1.17
C THR A 373 -18.98 -12.28 1.94
N ALA A 374 -18.73 -12.15 3.24
CA ALA A 374 -19.35 -11.13 4.08
C ALA A 374 -18.49 -9.86 4.07
N ASP A 375 -19.12 -8.72 3.83
CA ASP A 375 -18.49 -7.43 4.07
C ASP A 375 -18.28 -7.25 5.58
N MET A 376 -17.15 -6.67 5.94
CA MET A 376 -16.85 -6.33 7.33
C MET A 376 -17.32 -4.92 7.60
N GLN A 377 -18.04 -4.73 8.70
CA GLN A 377 -18.28 -3.38 9.21
C GLN A 377 -17.12 -3.00 10.12
N GLY A 378 -16.58 -1.81 9.86
CA GLY A 378 -15.63 -1.16 10.72
C GLY A 378 -16.29 -0.61 11.99
N ASP A 379 -15.56 -0.60 13.10
CA ASP A 379 -15.93 0.07 14.36
C ASP A 379 -14.71 0.77 14.99
N ASP A 380 -14.84 1.25 16.24
CA ASP A 380 -13.77 1.96 16.97
C ASP A 380 -12.57 1.07 17.37
N GLU A 381 -12.66 -0.26 17.21
CA GLU A 381 -11.56 -1.20 17.49
C GLU A 381 -10.75 -1.57 16.24
N ASN A 382 -11.30 -1.32 15.05
CA ASN A 382 -10.72 -1.70 13.76
C ASN A 382 -10.85 -0.54 12.77
N SER A 383 -11.29 -0.72 11.53
CA SER A 383 -11.40 0.39 10.53
C SER A 383 -10.08 1.05 10.14
N PHE A 384 -8.99 0.30 10.16
CA PHE A 384 -7.65 0.81 9.88
C PHE A 384 -7.12 1.85 10.87
N LEU A 385 -7.68 1.96 12.08
CA LEU A 385 -7.23 2.98 13.02
C LEU A 385 -5.81 2.70 13.52
N ARG A 386 -4.93 3.72 13.48
CA ARG A 386 -3.55 3.63 14.03
C ARG A 386 -3.50 3.35 15.51
N VAL A 387 -4.51 3.82 16.21
CA VAL A 387 -4.70 3.69 17.65
C VAL A 387 -6.14 3.26 17.81
N SER A 388 -6.37 2.15 18.51
CA SER A 388 -7.73 1.74 18.85
C SER A 388 -8.43 2.88 19.57
N ASN A 389 -9.66 3.16 19.16
CA ASN A 389 -10.50 4.15 19.80
C ASN A 389 -11.45 3.50 20.83
N PHE A 390 -11.38 2.20 21.07
CA PHE A 390 -12.15 1.49 22.09
C PHE A 390 -11.28 0.49 22.89
N PRO A 391 -11.55 0.25 24.19
CA PRO A 391 -12.58 0.89 25.04
C PRO A 391 -12.30 2.34 25.41
N GLU A 392 -11.03 2.75 25.39
CA GLU A 392 -10.62 4.14 25.60
C GLU A 392 -10.43 4.84 24.23
N PRO A 393 -10.85 6.10 24.07
CA PRO A 393 -10.74 6.85 22.81
C PRO A 393 -9.33 7.41 22.60
N GLY A 394 -8.34 6.50 22.58
CA GLY A 394 -6.92 6.84 22.54
C GLY A 394 -6.52 7.62 21.30
N LEU A 395 -7.18 7.37 20.17
CA LEU A 395 -6.94 8.10 18.93
C LEU A 395 -7.30 9.58 19.07
N CYS A 396 -8.50 9.86 19.59
CA CYS A 396 -8.96 11.23 19.80
C CYS A 396 -8.09 11.94 20.82
N PHE A 397 -7.78 11.30 21.95
CA PHE A 397 -7.02 11.92 23.05
C PHE A 397 -5.57 12.23 22.73
N ASP A 398 -4.98 11.67 21.69
CA ASP A 398 -3.62 12.04 21.27
C ASP A 398 -3.54 13.53 20.87
N CYS A 399 -4.63 14.08 20.30
CA CYS A 399 -4.77 15.51 19.99
C CYS A 399 -5.71 16.25 20.96
N HIS A 400 -6.78 15.59 21.41
CA HIS A 400 -7.87 16.14 22.21
C HIS A 400 -7.79 15.69 23.68
N SER A 401 -6.59 15.76 24.27
CA SER A 401 -6.35 15.27 25.64
C SER A 401 -7.15 16.01 26.73
N GLU A 402 -7.52 17.27 26.50
CA GLU A 402 -8.29 18.10 27.44
C GLU A 402 -9.76 17.68 27.52
N GLN A 403 -10.26 16.99 26.50
CA GLN A 403 -11.66 16.53 26.40
C GLN A 403 -11.94 15.28 27.26
N LYS A 404 -10.93 14.69 27.91
CA LYS A 404 -11.03 13.46 28.70
C LYS A 404 -12.02 13.54 29.89
N THR A 405 -12.39 14.74 30.31
CA THR A 405 -13.29 14.94 31.47
C THR A 405 -14.72 14.41 31.27
N ILE A 406 -15.10 14.07 30.03
CA ILE A 406 -16.36 13.40 29.71
C ILE A 406 -16.43 11.97 30.27
N LEU A 407 -15.27 11.30 30.41
CA LEU A 407 -15.21 9.93 30.93
C LEU A 407 -15.68 9.87 32.39
N MET A 408 -16.26 8.74 32.78
CA MET A 408 -16.84 8.51 34.11
C MET A 408 -18.05 9.39 34.46
N THR A 409 -18.58 10.17 33.51
CA THR A 409 -19.86 10.89 33.65
C THR A 409 -21.00 10.04 33.08
N ASP A 410 -22.26 10.44 33.30
CA ASP A 410 -23.42 9.81 32.65
C ASP A 410 -23.41 9.93 31.11
N HIS A 411 -22.51 10.74 30.54
CA HIS A 411 -22.32 10.89 29.11
C HIS A 411 -21.13 10.05 28.58
N ASP A 412 -20.49 9.26 29.43
CA ASP A 412 -19.62 8.16 29.01
C ASP A 412 -20.50 7.00 28.50
N LEU A 413 -21.05 7.19 27.31
CA LEU A 413 -21.99 6.26 26.67
C LEU A 413 -21.28 5.12 25.93
N SER A 414 -20.05 4.79 26.32
CA SER A 414 -19.24 3.77 25.67
C SER A 414 -19.97 2.42 25.64
N GLU A 415 -20.09 1.83 24.46
CA GLU A 415 -20.70 0.52 24.22
C GLU A 415 -19.74 -0.37 23.42
N PRO A 416 -19.85 -1.72 23.45
CA PRO A 416 -18.93 -2.58 22.70
C PRO A 416 -18.75 -2.16 21.23
N GLY A 417 -17.52 -1.74 20.87
CA GLY A 417 -17.18 -1.24 19.52
C GLY A 417 -17.42 0.25 19.28
N LYS A 418 -17.88 1.03 20.27
CA LYS A 418 -17.97 2.49 20.20
C LYS A 418 -17.58 3.16 21.52
N SER A 419 -16.67 4.11 21.41
CA SER A 419 -16.24 4.96 22.53
C SER A 419 -17.24 6.05 22.87
N ALA A 420 -17.06 6.63 24.06
CA ALA A 420 -17.75 7.84 24.48
C ALA A 420 -17.69 8.96 23.42
N CYS A 421 -16.56 9.12 22.72
CA CYS A 421 -16.40 10.14 21.69
C CYS A 421 -17.22 9.82 20.44
N SER A 422 -17.20 8.58 19.96
CA SER A 422 -17.91 8.16 18.73
C SER A 422 -19.43 8.08 18.89
N MET A 423 -19.93 8.10 20.13
CA MET A 423 -21.37 8.26 20.37
C MET A 423 -21.86 9.67 20.02
N CYS A 424 -21.06 10.70 20.32
CA CYS A 424 -21.44 12.09 20.07
C CYS A 424 -20.89 12.62 18.74
N HIS A 425 -19.74 12.13 18.30
CA HIS A 425 -19.00 12.64 17.14
C HIS A 425 -18.93 11.60 16.01
N THR A 426 -19.00 12.07 14.76
CA THR A 426 -18.72 11.25 13.59
C THR A 426 -17.66 11.96 12.74
N PRO A 427 -16.42 11.45 12.70
CA PRO A 427 -15.32 12.12 11.97
C PRO A 427 -15.57 12.27 10.46
N HIS A 428 -16.45 11.45 9.90
CA HIS A 428 -16.79 11.46 8.48
C HIS A 428 -18.31 11.52 8.31
N ASN A 429 -18.78 12.37 7.40
CA ASN A 429 -20.20 12.59 7.14
C ASN A 429 -21.05 12.97 8.37
N ALA A 430 -20.53 13.85 9.25
CA ALA A 430 -21.34 14.39 10.32
C ALA A 430 -22.56 15.18 9.79
N SER A 431 -23.61 15.31 10.60
CA SER A 431 -24.77 16.14 10.23
C SER A 431 -24.48 17.64 10.30
N ALA A 432 -23.48 18.05 11.09
CA ALA A 432 -23.01 19.43 11.10
C ALA A 432 -21.49 19.54 11.19
N GLN A 433 -20.96 20.55 10.51
CA GLN A 433 -19.54 20.87 10.48
C GLN A 433 -19.01 21.30 11.84
N ALA A 434 -19.82 22.05 12.59
CA ALA A 434 -19.46 22.52 13.91
C ALA A 434 -19.45 21.34 14.89
N GLY A 435 -18.25 20.96 15.32
CA GLY A 435 -18.06 19.88 16.28
C GLY A 435 -18.31 18.48 15.72
N ILE A 436 -18.46 18.31 14.40
CA ILE A 436 -18.65 17.00 13.73
C ILE A 436 -19.64 16.08 14.45
N LEU A 437 -20.74 16.66 14.95
CA LEU A 437 -21.69 15.91 15.76
C LEU A 437 -22.38 14.86 14.90
N ALA A 438 -22.46 13.65 15.44
CA ALA A 438 -23.13 12.52 14.84
C ALA A 438 -24.58 12.89 14.50
N ARG A 439 -25.11 12.26 13.45
CA ARG A 439 -26.51 12.47 13.06
C ARG A 439 -27.42 11.63 13.95
N TRP A 440 -28.22 12.31 14.76
CA TRP A 440 -29.26 11.72 15.57
C TRP A 440 -30.56 12.43 15.20
N GLU A 441 -31.57 11.66 14.81
CA GLU A 441 -32.99 12.00 14.53
C GLU A 441 -33.34 13.45 14.11
N ASP A 442 -33.89 13.61 12.89
CA ASP A 442 -34.25 14.93 12.35
C ASP A 442 -35.46 15.60 13.04
N ASP A 443 -36.24 14.86 13.84
CA ASP A 443 -37.48 15.32 14.49
C ASP A 443 -37.31 15.72 15.96
N ALA A 444 -36.07 15.73 16.48
CA ALA A 444 -35.80 16.16 17.84
C ALA A 444 -36.25 17.63 18.09
N PRO A 445 -36.87 17.91 19.24
CA PRO A 445 -37.30 19.27 19.58
C PRO A 445 -36.09 20.19 19.75
N GLY A 446 -36.23 21.46 19.40
CA GLY A 446 -35.14 22.44 19.50
C GLY A 446 -35.06 23.35 18.27
N ALA A 447 -34.66 24.59 18.49
CA ALA A 447 -34.47 25.59 17.45
C ALA A 447 -33.01 25.69 16.98
N THR A 448 -32.04 25.42 17.87
CA THR A 448 -30.62 25.35 17.50
C THR A 448 -30.17 23.91 17.25
N TYR A 449 -29.04 23.77 16.56
CA TYR A 449 -28.45 22.46 16.29
C TYR A 449 -28.09 21.70 17.58
N ASN A 450 -27.54 22.39 18.58
CA ASN A 450 -27.15 21.77 19.86
C ASN A 450 -28.37 21.33 20.67
N GLU A 451 -29.44 22.13 20.68
CA GLU A 451 -30.70 21.75 21.34
C GLU A 451 -31.23 20.44 20.75
N LYS A 452 -31.36 20.39 19.42
CA LYS A 452 -31.81 19.19 18.72
C LYS A 452 -30.93 17.98 19.06
N HIS A 453 -29.61 18.15 19.05
CA HIS A 453 -28.68 17.08 19.40
C HIS A 453 -28.92 16.56 20.82
N CYS A 454 -28.97 17.42 21.85
CA CYS A 454 -29.22 17.01 23.22
C CYS A 454 -30.59 16.31 23.38
N PHE A 455 -31.62 16.82 22.71
CA PHE A 455 -32.97 16.28 22.79
C PHE A 455 -33.20 14.98 22.02
N THR A 456 -32.23 14.52 21.22
CA THR A 456 -32.28 13.16 20.66
C THR A 456 -32.25 12.09 21.77
N CYS A 457 -31.49 12.35 22.84
CA CYS A 457 -31.40 11.47 24.01
C CYS A 457 -32.34 11.92 25.14
N HIS A 458 -32.42 13.23 25.38
CA HIS A 458 -33.21 13.82 26.48
C HIS A 458 -34.69 14.04 26.09
N LYS A 459 -35.34 13.01 25.54
CA LYS A 459 -36.77 13.01 25.21
C LYS A 459 -37.49 11.85 25.90
N SER A 460 -38.83 11.84 25.85
CA SER A 460 -39.68 10.88 26.58
C SER A 460 -39.39 9.41 26.29
N ASP A 461 -38.88 9.12 25.09
CA ASP A 461 -38.54 7.78 24.58
C ASP A 461 -37.03 7.62 24.32
N GLY A 462 -36.21 8.62 24.66
CA GLY A 462 -34.77 8.59 24.47
C GLY A 462 -34.02 7.91 25.62
N ILE A 463 -32.74 7.63 25.43
CA ILE A 463 -31.90 6.94 26.42
C ILE A 463 -31.79 7.71 27.75
N ALA A 464 -32.01 9.03 27.73
CA ALA A 464 -32.00 9.91 28.89
C ALA A 464 -33.40 10.36 29.31
N ALA A 465 -34.44 9.56 29.05
CA ALA A 465 -35.84 9.87 29.41
C ALA A 465 -36.05 10.14 30.91
N GLY A 466 -35.17 9.63 31.78
CA GLY A 466 -35.20 9.91 33.22
C GLY A 466 -34.83 11.36 33.58
N ASN A 467 -34.13 12.08 32.69
CA ASN A 467 -33.49 13.36 32.96
C ASN A 467 -33.81 14.41 31.87
N ILE A 468 -35.09 14.61 31.56
CA ILE A 468 -35.53 15.57 30.52
C ILE A 468 -35.53 17.01 31.07
N PRO A 469 -34.81 17.97 30.45
CA PRO A 469 -34.86 19.38 30.84
C PRO A 469 -36.27 19.97 30.66
N VAL A 470 -36.93 20.34 31.77
CA VAL A 470 -38.30 20.90 31.75
C VAL A 470 -38.32 22.39 31.41
N ALA A 471 -37.23 23.11 31.69
CA ALA A 471 -37.07 24.52 31.37
C ALA A 471 -35.71 24.73 30.70
N PHE A 472 -35.71 24.97 29.39
CA PHE A 472 -34.49 24.99 28.56
C PHE A 472 -34.46 26.13 27.54
N GLN A 473 -35.60 26.75 27.23
CA GLN A 473 -35.67 27.75 26.17
C GLN A 473 -35.30 29.14 26.68
N HIS A 474 -34.37 29.78 25.98
CA HIS A 474 -34.22 31.24 26.01
C HIS A 474 -35.04 31.85 24.85
N PRO A 475 -35.69 33.02 25.02
CA PRO A 475 -36.49 33.60 23.93
C PRO A 475 -35.63 33.97 22.71
N HIS A 476 -35.86 33.27 21.59
CA HIS A 476 -35.11 33.46 20.33
C HIS A 476 -35.38 34.80 19.63
N GLN A 477 -36.47 35.49 19.99
CA GLN A 477 -36.72 36.85 19.54
C GLN A 477 -35.71 37.87 20.08
N TYR A 478 -34.93 37.50 21.09
CA TYR A 478 -33.88 38.31 21.70
C TYR A 478 -32.52 37.63 21.51
N GLY A 479 -32.00 37.66 20.28
CA GLY A 479 -30.60 37.33 20.05
C GLY A 479 -29.68 38.43 20.59
N THR A 480 -28.42 38.09 20.78
CA THR A 480 -27.41 39.03 21.30
C THR A 480 -26.13 38.93 20.48
N VAL A 481 -25.22 39.88 20.67
CA VAL A 481 -23.94 39.91 19.99
C VAL A 481 -22.90 39.05 20.72
N THR A 482 -21.88 38.54 20.04
CA THR A 482 -20.85 37.70 20.66
C THR A 482 -20.03 38.46 21.70
N THR A 483 -19.33 37.75 22.58
CA THR A 483 -18.44 38.32 23.60
C THR A 483 -17.38 39.23 22.99
N MET A 484 -16.80 38.85 21.84
CA MET A 484 -15.87 39.68 21.06
C MET A 484 -16.45 41.06 20.72
N VAL A 485 -17.69 41.11 20.23
CA VAL A 485 -18.33 42.36 19.77
C VAL A 485 -18.72 43.23 20.97
N ARG A 486 -19.00 42.63 22.12
CA ARG A 486 -19.38 43.37 23.34
C ARG A 486 -18.21 44.06 24.03
N ASN A 487 -16.97 43.74 23.64
CA ASN A 487 -15.73 44.32 24.22
C ASN A 487 -15.67 44.26 25.75
N ILE A 488 -16.44 43.33 26.34
CA ILE A 488 -16.27 42.87 27.72
C ILE A 488 -15.00 42.03 27.62
N GLY A 489 -13.92 42.47 28.25
CA GLY A 489 -12.60 41.86 28.10
C GLY A 489 -12.65 40.32 28.20
N SER A 490 -11.62 39.66 27.67
CA SER A 490 -11.44 38.21 27.45
C SER A 490 -11.60 37.25 28.66
N TRP A 491 -12.46 37.56 29.62
CA TRP A 491 -12.57 36.93 30.94
C TRP A 491 -13.75 35.94 31.06
N THR A 492 -14.64 35.84 30.07
CA THR A 492 -15.77 34.88 30.09
C THR A 492 -16.10 34.34 28.69
N ASP A 493 -16.14 33.01 28.53
CA ASP A 493 -16.47 32.32 27.27
C ASP A 493 -17.95 31.88 27.22
N PHE A 494 -18.81 32.72 26.64
CA PHE A 494 -20.22 32.41 26.38
C PHE A 494 -20.50 32.41 24.87
N PRO A 495 -20.25 31.30 24.15
CA PRO A 495 -20.51 31.22 22.72
C PRO A 495 -22.01 31.29 22.45
N LEU A 496 -22.36 31.93 21.33
CA LEU A 496 -23.73 32.00 20.84
C LEU A 496 -23.87 31.12 19.60
N PHE A 497 -25.10 30.73 19.28
CA PHE A 497 -25.36 29.78 18.21
C PHE A 497 -26.49 30.21 17.29
N THR A 498 -26.48 29.66 16.09
CA THR A 498 -27.52 29.75 15.08
C THR A 498 -28.15 28.38 14.87
N ALA A 499 -29.09 28.26 13.93
CA ALA A 499 -29.65 26.97 13.54
C ALA A 499 -28.60 25.98 12.99
N THR A 500 -27.43 26.45 12.54
CA THR A 500 -26.43 25.64 11.84
C THR A 500 -25.08 25.54 12.55
N GLY A 501 -24.90 26.19 13.70
CA GLY A 501 -23.64 26.16 14.46
C GLY A 501 -23.30 27.48 15.18
N PRO A 502 -22.05 27.64 15.65
CA PRO A 502 -21.58 28.85 16.35
C PRO A 502 -21.85 30.13 15.55
N ALA A 503 -22.23 31.19 16.25
CA ALA A 503 -22.40 32.51 15.69
C ALA A 503 -21.11 33.33 15.80
N GLU A 504 -20.71 34.01 14.73
CA GLU A 504 -19.53 34.89 14.73
C GLU A 504 -19.83 36.26 15.36
N THR A 505 -20.99 36.84 15.03
CA THR A 505 -21.34 38.23 15.41
C THR A 505 -22.62 38.28 16.24
N PHE A 506 -23.67 37.59 15.81
CA PHE A 506 -25.00 37.62 16.44
C PHE A 506 -25.60 36.21 16.49
N GLY A 507 -26.15 35.82 17.63
CA GLY A 507 -26.74 34.50 17.80
C GLY A 507 -27.68 34.41 18.99
N TYR A 508 -28.15 33.19 19.24
CA TYR A 508 -29.05 32.84 20.31
C TYR A 508 -28.31 32.16 21.45
N ILE A 509 -28.86 32.28 22.66
CA ILE A 509 -28.42 31.54 23.84
C ILE A 509 -29.04 30.15 23.73
N ASP A 510 -28.21 29.11 23.77
CA ASP A 510 -28.65 27.72 23.78
C ASP A 510 -27.92 26.90 24.86
N CYS A 511 -28.12 25.58 24.85
CA CYS A 511 -27.48 24.68 25.82
C CYS A 511 -25.94 24.86 25.87
N PHE A 512 -25.28 25.00 24.73
CA PHE A 512 -23.82 25.07 24.65
C PHE A 512 -23.28 26.45 25.02
N THR A 513 -24.13 27.48 25.11
CA THR A 513 -23.74 28.78 25.66
C THR A 513 -23.29 28.64 27.12
N CYS A 514 -24.00 27.83 27.92
CA CYS A 514 -23.69 27.64 29.34
C CYS A 514 -22.93 26.33 29.60
N HIS A 515 -23.22 25.29 28.82
CA HIS A 515 -22.65 23.96 29.00
C HIS A 515 -21.56 23.67 27.95
N ASN A 516 -20.52 22.98 28.38
CA ASN A 516 -19.50 22.39 27.53
C ASN A 516 -19.37 20.92 27.93
N PRO A 517 -19.88 19.98 27.12
CA PRO A 517 -19.79 18.55 27.40
C PRO A 517 -18.36 18.07 27.69
N HIS A 518 -17.34 18.77 27.21
CA HIS A 518 -15.93 18.44 27.44
C HIS A 518 -15.31 19.05 28.69
N LYS A 519 -16.09 19.74 29.53
CA LYS A 519 -15.61 20.44 30.73
C LYS A 519 -16.58 20.22 31.88
N TRP A 520 -16.30 19.27 32.77
CA TRP A 520 -17.21 18.89 33.86
C TRP A 520 -17.64 20.06 34.77
N SER A 521 -16.76 21.03 34.98
CA SER A 521 -16.98 22.19 35.88
C SER A 521 -16.22 23.41 35.38
N PHE A 522 -16.59 24.63 35.78
CA PHE A 522 -15.74 25.80 35.55
C PHE A 522 -14.54 25.84 36.52
N ASP A 523 -14.69 25.26 37.70
CA ASP A 523 -13.67 25.17 38.74
C ASP A 523 -12.73 23.99 38.45
N GLU A 524 -11.46 24.29 38.20
CA GLU A 524 -10.39 23.31 37.92
C GLU A 524 -10.30 22.21 38.97
N ARG A 525 -10.61 22.53 40.24
CA ARG A 525 -10.57 21.57 41.36
C ARG A 525 -11.69 20.53 41.29
N LEU A 526 -12.69 20.78 40.45
CA LEU A 526 -13.87 19.95 40.27
C LEU A 526 -13.98 19.45 38.82
N GLN A 527 -12.91 19.49 38.01
CA GLN A 527 -12.95 19.05 36.61
C GLN A 527 -13.06 17.53 36.42
N VAL A 528 -12.70 16.77 37.44
CA VAL A 528 -12.70 15.31 37.37
C VAL A 528 -13.90 14.79 38.16
N PRO A 529 -14.80 14.01 37.54
CA PRO A 529 -15.86 13.30 38.24
C PRO A 529 -15.28 12.48 39.41
N LYS A 530 -15.97 12.47 40.56
CA LYS A 530 -15.46 11.81 41.77
C LYS A 530 -15.70 10.31 41.77
N THR A 531 -16.76 9.88 41.10
CA THR A 531 -17.21 8.50 41.00
C THR A 531 -17.62 8.20 39.57
N GLU A 532 -17.71 6.93 39.23
CA GLU A 532 -18.38 6.50 38.00
C GLU A 532 -19.85 6.96 38.04
N ASN A 533 -20.34 7.55 36.94
CA ASN A 533 -21.68 8.14 36.82
C ASN A 533 -21.95 9.22 37.88
N ASP A 534 -20.97 10.11 38.09
CA ASP A 534 -21.13 11.25 39.02
C ASP A 534 -22.24 12.18 38.53
N GLU A 535 -23.33 12.27 39.31
CA GLU A 535 -24.45 13.17 39.02
C GLU A 535 -24.05 14.63 39.27
N GLY A 536 -24.41 15.48 38.33
CA GLY A 536 -23.96 16.86 38.33
C GLY A 536 -24.66 17.75 39.39
N THR A 537 -24.04 18.88 39.71
CA THR A 537 -24.49 19.88 40.69
C THR A 537 -24.50 21.27 40.08
N ARG A 538 -24.97 22.28 40.83
CA ARG A 538 -24.87 23.70 40.40
C ARG A 538 -23.45 24.23 40.17
N LEU A 539 -22.43 23.47 40.56
CA LEU A 539 -21.01 23.80 40.35
C LEU A 539 -20.34 22.89 39.32
N THR A 540 -20.99 21.79 38.94
CA THR A 540 -20.51 20.81 37.96
C THR A 540 -21.57 20.73 36.83
N SER A 541 -21.91 19.57 36.27
CA SER A 541 -22.88 19.47 35.15
C SER A 541 -22.42 20.19 33.88
N PHE A 542 -21.15 20.02 33.53
CA PHE A 542 -20.60 20.53 32.27
C PHE A 542 -20.55 22.06 32.17
N LEU A 543 -20.44 22.81 33.27
CA LEU A 543 -20.52 24.27 33.24
C LEU A 543 -19.24 24.91 32.66
N ARG A 544 -19.41 25.82 31.69
CA ARG A 544 -18.30 26.63 31.14
C ARG A 544 -17.73 27.60 32.16
N GLU A 545 -18.63 28.33 32.82
CA GLU A 545 -18.35 29.47 33.66
C GLU A 545 -19.28 29.49 34.89
N PRO A 546 -18.89 30.16 35.99
CA PRO A 546 -19.73 30.26 37.18
C PRO A 546 -21.01 31.03 36.86
N SER A 547 -22.14 30.36 37.02
CA SER A 547 -23.44 30.87 36.55
C SER A 547 -23.95 32.12 37.30
N GLU A 548 -23.43 32.41 38.48
CA GLU A 548 -23.76 33.59 39.29
C GLU A 548 -23.12 34.91 38.83
N LYS A 549 -22.12 34.89 37.94
CA LYS A 549 -21.35 36.08 37.48
C LYS A 549 -21.48 36.37 35.98
N THR A 550 -22.59 35.98 35.37
CA THR A 550 -22.71 35.66 33.94
C THR A 550 -23.30 36.72 33.03
N LEU A 551 -23.24 36.40 31.73
CA LEU A 551 -24.12 36.81 30.63
C LEU A 551 -25.56 37.17 31.04
N CYS A 552 -26.14 36.46 32.02
CA CYS A 552 -27.51 36.75 32.48
C CYS A 552 -27.63 38.15 33.10
N SER A 553 -26.61 38.58 33.85
CA SER A 553 -26.61 39.90 34.51
C SER A 553 -26.49 41.05 33.50
N ASP A 554 -25.85 40.83 32.35
CA ASP A 554 -25.76 41.82 31.27
C ASP A 554 -27.15 42.24 30.75
N CYS A 555 -28.10 41.31 30.72
CA CYS A 555 -29.45 41.56 30.19
C CYS A 555 -30.51 41.72 31.29
N HIS A 556 -30.35 41.03 32.42
CA HIS A 556 -31.39 40.94 33.46
C HIS A 556 -31.06 41.70 34.75
N GLY A 557 -29.84 42.25 34.89
CA GLY A 557 -29.41 43.01 36.07
C GLY A 557 -29.64 42.22 37.37
N GLU A 558 -30.23 42.87 38.37
CA GLU A 558 -30.52 42.27 39.68
C GLU A 558 -31.44 41.04 39.62
N SER A 559 -32.23 40.89 38.56
CA SER A 559 -33.13 39.74 38.38
C SER A 559 -32.43 38.47 37.86
N ALA A 560 -31.15 38.55 37.49
CA ALA A 560 -30.38 37.44 36.94
C ALA A 560 -30.33 36.22 37.88
N LEU A 561 -30.10 36.44 39.18
CA LEU A 561 -30.08 35.35 40.17
C LEU A 561 -31.44 34.65 40.27
N TRP A 562 -32.53 35.39 40.14
CA TRP A 562 -33.88 34.82 40.14
C TRP A 562 -34.11 33.97 38.89
N LYS A 563 -33.77 34.49 37.69
CA LYS A 563 -33.87 33.74 36.43
C LYS A 563 -33.03 32.47 36.45
N TYR A 564 -31.79 32.54 36.93
CA TYR A 564 -30.93 31.36 37.09
C TYR A 564 -31.61 30.28 37.94
N ASN A 565 -32.13 30.64 39.11
CA ASN A 565 -32.80 29.70 39.99
C ASN A 565 -34.07 29.07 39.38
N TYR A 566 -34.79 29.80 38.53
CA TYR A 566 -35.95 29.24 37.82
C TYR A 566 -35.54 28.08 36.90
N TYR A 567 -34.41 28.18 36.19
CA TYR A 567 -33.93 27.14 35.30
C TYR A 567 -33.27 25.97 36.05
N HIS A 568 -32.56 26.22 37.16
CA HIS A 568 -31.71 25.21 37.79
C HIS A 568 -32.19 24.64 39.13
N ASP A 569 -33.26 25.20 39.73
CA ASP A 569 -33.80 24.69 41.00
C ASP A 569 -35.30 24.36 40.85
N PRO A 570 -35.66 23.06 40.77
CA PRO A 570 -37.06 22.63 40.63
C PRO A 570 -37.97 23.12 41.76
N LEU A 571 -37.44 23.25 42.99
CA LEU A 571 -38.23 23.74 44.13
C LEU A 571 -38.50 25.22 44.00
N LYS A 572 -37.51 26.00 43.56
CA LYS A 572 -37.70 27.43 43.28
C LYS A 572 -38.60 27.63 42.08
N ARG A 573 -38.46 26.85 41.02
CA ARG A 573 -39.33 26.91 39.83
C ARG A 573 -40.81 26.80 40.17
N LYS A 574 -41.20 25.87 41.06
CA LYS A 574 -42.60 25.67 41.51
C LYS A 574 -43.16 26.82 42.37
N ARG A 575 -42.32 27.70 42.89
CA ARG A 575 -42.75 28.88 43.67
C ARG A 575 -43.11 30.07 42.78
N TYR A 576 -42.96 29.91 41.47
CA TYR A 576 -43.27 30.87 40.42
C TYR A 576 -44.23 30.22 39.43
#